data_AF-A0A2U3QMR2-F1
#
_entry.id   AF-A0A2U3QMR2-F1
#
_cell.length_a   1.000
_cell.length_b   1.000
_cell.length_c   1.000
_cell.angle_alpha   90.00
_cell.angle_beta   90.00
_cell.angle_gamma   90.00
#
_symmetry.space_group_name_H-M   'P 1'
#
loop_
_entity.id
_entity.type
_entity.pdbx_description
1 polymer ?
#
loop_
_entity_poly.entity_id
_entity_poly.type
_entity_poly.pdbx_seq_one_letter_code
_entity_poly.pdbx_strand_id
1 'polypeptide(L)' 'MLNAGQRRVKQCLVELRDAGFIEVENRTIIKDNLKLRNVPCIKILKNFQHYSEKGKEENIALPEKNFVPT' A
#
# COMPACT_ATOMS: atom_id res chain seq x y z
N MET A 1 6.93 -8.54 -20.28
CA MET A 1 7.57 -7.93 -19.10
C MET A 1 6.51 -7.13 -18.33
N LEU A 2 5.86 -7.73 -17.31
CA LEU A 2 4.78 -7.06 -16.56
C LEU A 2 4.81 -7.34 -15.05
N ASN A 3 5.98 -7.74 -14.50
CA ASN A 3 6.05 -8.41 -13.19
C ASN A 3 6.80 -7.62 -12.10
N ALA A 4 7.63 -6.63 -12.43
CA ALA A 4 8.44 -5.91 -11.44
C ALA A 4 7.60 -4.95 -10.57
N GLY A 5 6.69 -4.18 -11.19
CA GLY A 5 5.77 -3.29 -10.47
C GLY A 5 4.83 -4.06 -9.54
N GLN A 6 4.33 -5.22 -9.98
CA GLN A 6 3.47 -6.06 -9.16
C GLN A 6 4.20 -6.64 -7.94
N ARG A 7 5.49 -7.01 -8.07
CA ARG A 7 6.26 -7.55 -6.96
C ARG A 7 6.45 -6.52 -5.84
N ARG A 8 6.77 -5.27 -6.20
CA ARG A 8 6.94 -4.19 -5.22
C ARG A 8 5.62 -3.81 -4.55
N VAL A 9 4.53 -3.76 -5.31
CA VAL A 9 3.19 -3.50 -4.75
C VAL A 9 2.78 -4.62 -3.79
N LYS A 10 2.97 -5.89 -4.16
CA LYS A 10 2.69 -7.03 -3.26
C LYS A 10 3.51 -6.96 -1.97
N GLN A 11 4.80 -6.66 -2.08
CA GLN A 11 5.68 -6.51 -0.92
C GLN A 11 5.20 -5.40 0.02
N CYS A 12 4.86 -4.23 -0.52
CA CYS A 12 4.33 -3.11 0.25
C CYS A 12 3.02 -3.47 0.97
N LEU A 13 2.11 -4.18 0.31
CA LEU A 13 0.85 -4.63 0.93
C LEU A 13 1.09 -5.63 2.07
N VAL A 14 2.11 -6.49 1.97
CA VAL A 14 2.50 -7.40 3.06
C VAL A 14 3.01 -6.57 4.24
N GLU A 15 3.97 -5.67 4.02
CA GLU A 15 4.57 -4.84 5.07
C GLU A 15 3.52 -3.97 5.79
N LEU A 16 2.60 -3.36 5.04
CA LEU A 16 1.51 -2.55 5.62
C LEU A 16 0.55 -3.36 6.47
N ARG A 17 0.27 -4.60 6.07
CA ARG A 17 -0.59 -5.51 6.82
C ARG A 17 0.12 -5.97 8.09
N ASP A 18 1.39 -6.37 8.00
CA ASP A 18 2.18 -6.84 9.13
C ASP A 18 2.39 -5.72 10.17
N ALA A 19 2.52 -4.47 9.71
CA ALA A 19 2.56 -3.29 10.58
C ALA A 19 1.18 -2.84 11.13
N GLY A 20 0.10 -3.54 10.73
CA GLY A 20 -1.25 -3.29 11.20
C GLY A 20 -1.86 -1.97 10.71
N PHE A 21 -1.42 -1.46 9.56
CA PHE A 21 -2.04 -0.30 8.90
C PHE A 21 -3.23 -0.70 8.05
N ILE A 22 -3.21 -1.91 7.47
CA ILE A 22 -4.26 -2.41 6.59
C ILE A 22 -4.68 -3.84 6.94
N GLU A 23 -5.90 -4.18 6.55
CA GLU A 23 -6.44 -5.53 6.51
C GLU A 23 -6.90 -5.83 5.08
N VAL A 24 -6.76 -7.07 4.62
CA VAL A 24 -7.31 -7.51 3.33
C VAL A 24 -8.47 -8.45 3.62
N GLU A 25 -9.66 -8.05 3.21
CA GLU A 25 -10.88 -8.80 3.43
C GLU A 25 -11.65 -9.00 2.12
N ASN A 26 -12.36 -10.12 2.02
CA ASN A 26 -13.21 -10.41 0.88
C ASN A 26 -14.59 -9.80 1.11
N ARG A 27 -14.98 -8.84 0.26
CA ARG A 27 -16.30 -8.21 0.32
C ARG A 27 -17.12 -8.52 -0.92
N THR A 28 -18.44 -8.48 -0.76
CA THR A 28 -19.36 -8.45 -1.89
C THR A 28 -19.58 -6.99 -2.29
N ILE A 29 -19.32 -6.66 -3.56
CA ILE A 29 -19.50 -5.32 -4.11
C ILE A 29 -20.66 -5.38 -5.11
N ILE A 30 -21.55 -4.40 -5.05
CA ILE A 30 -22.60 -4.21 -6.05
C ILE A 30 -22.18 -3.05 -6.93
N LYS A 31 -21.97 -3.31 -8.22
CA LYS A 31 -21.62 -2.30 -9.21
C LYS A 31 -22.44 -2.53 -10.46
N ASP A 32 -23.12 -1.50 -10.98
CA ASP A 32 -23.91 -1.57 -12.22
C ASP A 32 -24.93 -2.72 -12.23
N ASN A 33 -25.64 -2.94 -11.11
CA ASN A 33 -26.55 -4.07 -10.87
C ASN A 33 -25.91 -5.47 -10.86
N LEU A 34 -24.60 -5.57 -11.05
CA LEU A 34 -23.83 -6.80 -10.93
C LEU A 34 -23.33 -6.99 -9.49
N LYS A 35 -23.63 -8.16 -8.90
CA LYS A 35 -23.12 -8.56 -7.58
C LYS A 35 -21.82 -9.35 -7.75
N LEU A 36 -20.70 -8.72 -7.42
CA LEU A 36 -19.37 -9.35 -7.39
C LEU A 36 -19.10 -9.87 -5.97
N ARG A 37 -18.98 -11.19 -5.81
CA ARG A 37 -18.69 -11.82 -4.51
C ARG A 37 -17.19 -12.04 -4.35
N ASN A 38 -16.73 -12.12 -3.10
CA ASN A 38 -15.34 -12.43 -2.73
C ASN A 38 -14.29 -11.49 -3.35
N VAL A 39 -14.62 -10.21 -3.53
CA VAL A 39 -13.66 -9.24 -4.05
C VAL A 39 -12.69 -8.86 -2.93
N PRO A 40 -11.36 -9.04 -3.11
CA PRO A 40 -10.39 -8.63 -2.11
C PRO A 40 -10.35 -7.10 -2.03
N CYS A 41 -10.63 -6.57 -0.84
CA CYS A 41 -10.66 -5.16 -0.53
C CYS A 41 -9.62 -4.85 0.55
N ILE A 42 -8.97 -3.70 0.42
CA ILE A 42 -8.06 -3.18 1.45
C ILE A 42 -8.89 -2.31 2.39
N LYS A 43 -8.88 -2.65 3.67
CA LYS A 43 -9.44 -1.84 4.76
C LYS A 43 -8.29 -1.13 5.46
N ILE A 44 -8.41 0.19 5.59
CA ILE A 44 -7.43 1.02 6.31
C ILE A 44 -7.79 0.97 7.80
N LEU A 45 -6.86 0.48 8.62
CA LEU A 45 -7.03 0.34 10.07
C LEU A 45 -6.48 1.55 10.85
N LYS A 46 -5.44 2.19 10.30
CA LYS A 46 -4.79 3.37 10.88
C LYS A 46 -4.71 4.47 9.85
N ASN A 47 -4.95 5.70 10.27
CA ASN A 47 -4.73 6.84 9.39
C ASN A 47 -3.24 6.93 9.05
N PHE A 48 -2.94 7.05 7.77
CA PHE A 48 -1.61 7.40 7.34
C PHE A 48 -1.33 8.82 7.81
N GLN A 49 -0.24 9.01 8.55
CA GLN A 49 0.20 10.36 8.85
C GLN A 49 0.51 11.07 7.54
N HIS A 50 -0.01 12.28 7.39
CA HIS A 50 0.33 13.11 6.26
C HIS A 50 1.84 13.36 6.30
N TYR A 51 2.52 12.96 5.24
CA TYR A 51 3.91 13.33 5.05
C TYR A 51 3.96 14.83 4.74
N SER A 52 4.09 15.65 5.79
CA SER A 52 4.32 17.08 5.64
C SER A 52 5.81 17.29 5.37
N GLU A 53 6.15 17.90 4.23
CA GLU A 53 7.54 18.28 3.92
C GLU A 53 8.11 19.34 4.87
N LYS A 54 7.30 19.92 5.77
CA LYS A 54 7.67 21.04 6.65
C LYS A 54 8.62 20.69 7.81
N GLY A 55 9.37 19.58 7.73
CA GLY A 55 10.32 19.13 8.75
C GLY A 55 11.64 18.60 8.20
N LYS A 56 11.98 18.89 6.93
CA LYS A 56 13.26 18.44 6.33
C LYS A 56 14.40 19.44 6.53
N GLU A 57 14.61 19.89 7.76
CA GLU A 57 15.80 20.64 8.14
C GLU A 57 16.40 20.11 9.45
N GLU A 58 16.41 18.79 9.63
CA GLU A 58 17.33 18.17 10.58
C GLU A 58 17.79 16.79 10.08
N ASN A 59 19.04 16.77 9.65
CA ASN A 59 19.94 15.66 9.38
C ASN A 59 19.50 14.30 9.93
N ILE A 60 18.72 13.55 9.17
CA ILE A 60 18.78 12.10 9.18
C ILE A 60 19.08 11.71 7.74
N ALA A 61 20.28 11.20 7.51
CA ALA A 61 20.64 10.55 6.26
C ALA A 61 19.69 9.36 6.07
N LEU A 62 18.54 9.60 5.43
CA LEU A 62 17.79 8.55 4.76
C LEU A 62 18.75 7.99 3.71
N PRO A 63 19.14 6.70 3.78
CA PRO A 63 19.82 6.13 2.64
C PRO A 63 18.85 6.26 1.48
N GLU A 64 19.22 7.04 0.47
CA GLU A 64 18.58 7.01 -0.84
C GLU A 64 18.65 5.56 -1.30
N LYS A 65 17.58 4.80 -1.04
CA LYS A 65 17.35 3.55 -1.74
C LYS A 65 16.97 3.97 -3.16
N ASN A 66 18.00 4.25 -3.95
CA ASN A 66 17.93 4.40 -5.38
C ASN A 66 17.25 3.14 -5.90
N PHE A 67 15.97 3.26 -6.23
CA PHE A 67 15.23 2.19 -6.86
C PHE A 67 15.76 2.06 -8.27
N VAL A 68 16.78 1.23 -8.44
CA VAL A 68 17.27 0.81 -9.74
C VAL A 68 16.17 -0.06 -10.36
N PRO A 69 15.53 0.37 -11.46
CA PRO A 69 14.64 -0.50 -12.22
C PRO A 69 15.53 -1.56 -12.88
N THR A 70 15.37 -2.83 -12.51
CA THR A 70 15.96 -3.97 -13.22
C THR A 70 14.97 -4.51 -14.24
#